data_AF-A0A2P4YQB0-F1
#
_entry.id   AF-A0A2P4YQB0-F1
#
_cell.length_a   1.000
_cell.length_b   1.000
_cell.length_c   1.000
_cell.angle_alpha   90.00
_cell.angle_beta   90.00
_cell.angle_gamma   90.00
#
_symmetry.space_group_name_H-M   'P 1'
#
loop_
_entity.id
_entity.type
_entity.pdbx_description
1 polymer ?
#
loop_
_entity_poly.entity_id
_entity_poly.type
_entity_poly.pdbx_seq_one_letter_code
_entity_poly.pdbx_strand_id
1 'polypeptide(L)'
;MREYYASKRKHSRRKSAETTRSNSSMSSTSKRSKSFDFGDATKQKAQLRRLLSMAHGVTKLPDLVRRRRFGVQDPIDFNVVHVVNTRCPCCTHSLGPVKLSLALFKSNTKRCYLCGYLVCVDCWSAEQMECVAGRVAEIVVCTRCHANVQACEYSEVFAGTAAQREKHRGPPHVVQDSKDAPTVSLLVDFLSASLLNTSAGSSEHAVVMTVIRTLLRESKEDSEDESEYEDSSDEDNSELDHVKPRFKVLGETEALEQVGKFLSDEQHMPSLEACKLGNAGVRNYVIDLPNDPTGVPRSPIPSNEVDRIASSKASGIYQLANRLAPEDKDADQKGTKPNTQDLELLCRLAVKTLGCSYSFVTIMNERYEHILAGTHPDFAGAAVPREQTTCQHALMSPHPFMVAHHEADVRFHNHGPTSELPIRFYVGFPVKVPVVGSRSGDPEMTVGMLCCIDSKPRNEITRTQYATMNRLAGTTKSFLLQKSQQLLLEQAAPISGTSSHLQMNYDAHVTIFLHA
;
A
#
# COMPACT_ATOMS: atom_id res chain seq x y z
N MET A 1 33.43 -12.30 -4.57
CA MET A 1 34.56 -13.24 -4.43
C MET A 1 35.13 -13.46 -5.82
N ARG A 2 36.46 -13.37 -5.94
CA ARG A 2 37.24 -13.36 -7.18
C ARG A 2 37.15 -14.69 -7.95
N GLU A 3 37.42 -14.56 -9.24
CA GLU A 3 38.03 -15.54 -10.15
C GLU A 3 37.20 -16.70 -10.76
N TYR A 4 37.34 -16.75 -12.09
CA TYR A 4 37.60 -17.90 -12.98
C TYR A 4 36.52 -18.14 -14.04
N TYR A 5 36.83 -17.75 -15.28
CA TYR A 5 36.79 -18.60 -16.49
C TYR A 5 37.02 -17.74 -17.74
N ALA A 6 38.28 -17.72 -18.19
CA ALA A 6 38.66 -17.37 -19.56
C ALA A 6 39.08 -18.68 -20.27
N SER A 7 38.44 -19.02 -21.39
CA SER A 7 38.94 -20.06 -22.29
C SER A 7 38.48 -19.84 -23.74
N LYS A 8 39.42 -19.33 -24.53
CA LYS A 8 39.77 -19.69 -25.93
C LYS A 8 38.63 -19.89 -26.95
N ARG A 9 38.35 -18.83 -27.72
CA ARG A 9 37.79 -18.92 -29.09
C ARG A 9 38.90 -19.33 -30.07
N LYS A 10 38.74 -20.49 -30.73
CA LYS A 10 39.56 -20.90 -31.89
C LYS A 10 38.97 -20.33 -33.18
N HIS A 11 39.83 -19.71 -33.97
CA HIS A 11 39.58 -19.29 -35.35
C HIS A 11 39.33 -20.50 -36.27
N SER A 12 38.35 -20.38 -37.16
CA SER A 12 38.32 -21.14 -38.41
C SER A 12 38.03 -20.17 -39.56
N ARG A 13 39.09 -19.86 -40.29
CA ARG A 13 39.06 -19.17 -41.58
C ARG A 13 38.66 -20.18 -42.64
N ARG A 14 37.60 -19.93 -43.40
CA ARG A 14 37.38 -20.57 -44.71
C ARG A 14 37.51 -19.53 -45.81
N LYS A 15 38.58 -19.68 -46.59
CA LYS A 15 38.81 -19.08 -47.91
C LYS A 15 37.82 -19.67 -48.91
N SER A 16 37.20 -18.83 -49.72
CA SER A 16 36.91 -19.15 -51.12
C SER A 16 37.33 -17.93 -51.93
N ALA A 17 38.43 -18.11 -52.67
CA ALA A 17 38.91 -17.17 -53.66
C ALA A 17 38.43 -17.69 -55.01
N GLU A 18 37.72 -16.86 -55.77
CA GLU A 18 37.43 -17.12 -57.17
C GLU A 18 38.01 -15.96 -57.99
N THR A 19 39.07 -16.31 -58.71
CA THR A 19 39.83 -15.47 -59.62
C THR A 19 39.16 -15.45 -60.99
N THR A 20 38.96 -14.26 -61.56
CA THR A 20 38.97 -14.08 -63.02
C THR A 20 39.60 -12.72 -63.34
N ARG A 21 40.73 -12.76 -64.04
CA ARG A 21 41.51 -11.61 -64.50
C ARG A 21 41.10 -11.26 -65.94
N SER A 22 40.61 -10.02 -66.11
CA SER A 22 41.00 -9.00 -67.10
C SER A 22 41.36 -9.40 -68.55
N ASN A 23 40.61 -8.88 -69.54
CA ASN A 23 40.98 -7.72 -70.40
C ASN A 23 40.27 -7.77 -71.76
N SER A 24 39.60 -6.66 -72.14
CA SER A 24 39.76 -6.07 -73.47
C SER A 24 39.22 -4.63 -73.50
N SER A 25 40.08 -3.76 -74.01
CA SER A 25 39.92 -2.33 -74.21
C SER A 25 39.12 -2.00 -75.46
N MET A 26 38.23 -1.01 -75.39
CA MET A 26 37.95 -0.13 -76.54
C MET A 26 37.69 1.31 -76.06
N SER A 27 38.46 2.23 -76.63
CA SER A 27 38.34 3.67 -76.48
C SER A 27 37.21 4.23 -77.34
N SER A 28 36.42 5.17 -76.82
CA SER A 28 35.98 6.34 -77.60
C SER A 28 35.37 7.45 -76.74
N THR A 29 35.94 8.64 -76.95
CA THR A 29 35.30 9.97 -76.96
C THR A 29 34.63 10.52 -75.69
N SER A 30 35.43 11.35 -75.00
CA SER A 30 35.10 12.65 -74.41
C SER A 30 33.64 13.11 -74.56
N LYS A 31 32.88 13.01 -73.47
CA LYS A 31 31.86 13.99 -73.12
C LYS A 31 32.13 14.49 -71.71
N ARG A 32 32.53 15.76 -71.67
CA ARG A 32 32.79 16.61 -70.52
C ARG A 32 31.55 16.61 -69.61
N SER A 33 31.49 15.68 -68.64
CA SER A 33 30.50 15.75 -67.57
C SER A 33 30.96 16.82 -66.59
N LYS A 34 30.08 17.81 -66.38
CA LYS A 34 30.23 18.84 -65.36
C LYS A 34 30.57 18.15 -64.04
N SER A 35 31.66 18.58 -63.41
CA SER A 35 32.04 18.10 -62.08
C SER A 35 30.87 18.37 -61.13
N PHE A 36 30.16 17.31 -60.75
CA PHE A 36 29.26 17.38 -59.62
C PHE A 36 30.11 17.60 -58.39
N ASP A 37 29.72 18.63 -57.65
CA ASP A 37 30.31 19.13 -56.44
C ASP A 37 30.58 17.97 -55.45
N PHE A 38 31.84 17.54 -55.34
CA PHE A 38 32.27 16.42 -54.50
C PHE A 38 32.05 16.68 -52.99
N GLY A 39 31.63 17.90 -52.62
CA GLY A 39 31.25 18.30 -51.27
C GLY A 39 29.86 17.81 -50.82
N ASP A 40 28.97 17.40 -51.74
CA ASP A 40 27.59 17.01 -51.42
C ASP A 40 27.45 15.50 -51.14
N ALA A 41 28.18 14.65 -51.87
CA ALA A 41 28.13 13.19 -51.69
C ALA A 41 28.64 12.73 -50.31
N THR A 42 29.60 13.43 -49.72
CA THR A 42 30.12 13.12 -48.37
C THR A 42 29.14 13.55 -47.28
N LYS A 43 28.46 14.70 -47.45
CA LYS A 43 27.36 15.17 -46.59
C LYS A 43 26.16 14.22 -46.67
N GLN A 44 25.75 13.80 -47.86
CA GLN A 44 24.68 12.82 -48.07
C GLN A 44 25.02 11.46 -47.45
N LYS A 45 26.26 10.96 -47.61
CA LYS A 45 26.71 9.72 -46.93
C LYS A 45 26.73 9.86 -45.40
N ALA A 46 27.09 11.04 -44.87
CA ALA A 46 27.04 11.29 -43.43
C ALA A 46 25.59 11.37 -42.93
N GLN A 47 24.70 12.02 -43.66
CA GLN A 47 23.27 12.10 -43.36
C GLN A 47 22.62 10.72 -43.38
N LEU A 48 22.88 9.91 -44.42
CA LEU A 48 22.38 8.53 -44.51
C LEU A 48 22.86 7.67 -43.33
N ARG A 49 24.14 7.79 -42.93
CA ARG A 49 24.65 7.09 -41.73
C ARG A 49 23.92 7.51 -40.46
N ARG A 50 23.63 8.80 -40.28
CA ARG A 50 22.87 9.29 -39.12
C ARG A 50 21.43 8.76 -39.14
N LEU A 51 20.76 8.78 -40.30
CA LEU A 51 19.41 8.24 -40.46
C LEU A 51 19.36 6.74 -40.16
N LEU A 52 20.31 5.96 -40.70
CA LEU A 52 20.41 4.53 -40.39
C LEU A 52 20.71 4.26 -38.92
N SER A 53 21.55 5.09 -38.28
CA SER A 53 21.81 5.00 -36.84
C SER A 53 20.55 5.32 -36.02
N MET A 54 19.77 6.32 -36.41
CA MET A 54 18.50 6.63 -35.75
C MET A 54 17.48 5.50 -35.95
N ALA A 55 17.33 5.00 -37.18
CA ALA A 55 16.45 3.86 -37.48
C ALA A 55 16.84 2.62 -36.67
N HIS A 56 18.13 2.31 -36.56
CA HIS A 56 18.61 1.22 -35.71
C HIS A 56 18.40 1.49 -34.22
N GLY A 57 18.51 2.75 -33.77
CA GLY A 57 18.18 3.12 -32.40
C GLY A 57 16.69 2.96 -32.09
N VAL A 58 15.81 3.32 -33.02
CA VAL A 58 14.35 3.21 -32.88
C VAL A 58 13.92 1.74 -32.70
N THR A 59 14.56 0.79 -33.39
CA THR A 59 14.24 -0.64 -33.20
C THR A 59 14.62 -1.19 -31.82
N LYS A 60 15.43 -0.46 -31.04
CA LYS A 60 15.79 -0.80 -29.65
C LYS A 60 14.89 -0.15 -28.60
N LEU A 61 14.01 0.76 -29.00
CA LEU A 61 13.12 1.45 -28.04
C LEU A 61 12.19 0.49 -27.28
N PRO A 62 11.57 -0.53 -27.89
CA PRO A 62 10.72 -1.45 -27.13
C PRO A 62 11.46 -2.17 -25.99
N ASP A 63 12.71 -2.58 -26.23
CA ASP A 63 13.55 -3.23 -25.21
C ASP A 63 13.94 -2.24 -24.10
N LEU A 64 14.27 -1.00 -24.45
CA LEU A 64 14.55 0.06 -23.46
C LEU A 64 13.33 0.41 -22.60
N VAL A 65 12.15 0.51 -23.22
CA VAL A 65 10.89 0.77 -22.52
C VAL A 65 10.59 -0.37 -21.56
N ARG A 66 10.62 -1.62 -22.04
CA ARG A 66 10.41 -2.81 -21.21
C ARG A 66 11.39 -2.88 -20.04
N ARG A 67 12.67 -2.61 -20.30
CA ARG A 67 13.72 -2.60 -19.29
C ARG A 67 13.43 -1.60 -18.16
N ARG A 68 12.91 -0.43 -18.50
CA ARG A 68 12.51 0.58 -17.51
C ARG A 68 11.24 0.20 -16.77
N ARG A 69 10.23 -0.34 -17.47
CA ARG A 69 8.98 -0.83 -16.87
C ARG A 69 9.23 -1.90 -15.80
N PHE A 70 10.14 -2.85 -16.06
CA PHE A 70 10.56 -3.82 -15.03
C PHE A 70 11.25 -3.16 -13.84
N GLY A 71 11.99 -2.07 -14.05
CA GLY A 71 12.68 -1.34 -12.97
C GLY A 71 11.75 -0.58 -12.03
N VAL A 72 10.47 -0.44 -12.39
CA VAL A 72 9.42 0.19 -11.57
C VAL A 72 8.75 -0.82 -10.63
N GLN A 73 8.81 -2.11 -10.96
CA GLN A 73 8.09 -3.14 -10.21
C GLN A 73 8.79 -3.48 -8.89
N ASP A 74 8.01 -3.74 -7.84
CA ASP A 74 8.50 -4.25 -6.56
C ASP A 74 8.85 -5.75 -6.68
N PRO A 75 10.13 -6.14 -6.56
CA PRO A 75 10.54 -7.52 -6.73
C PRO A 75 10.31 -8.36 -5.47
N ILE A 76 10.28 -9.67 -5.66
CA ILE A 76 10.27 -10.62 -4.55
C ILE A 76 11.65 -10.74 -3.89
N ASP A 77 11.67 -10.83 -2.56
CA ASP A 77 12.87 -11.25 -1.83
C ASP A 77 13.02 -12.77 -1.87
N PHE A 78 13.94 -13.25 -2.72
CA PHE A 78 14.23 -14.69 -2.84
C PHE A 78 14.92 -15.31 -1.62
N ASN A 79 15.47 -14.50 -0.71
CA ASN A 79 16.09 -15.01 0.51
C ASN A 79 15.04 -15.32 1.59
N VAL A 80 13.90 -14.61 1.54
CA VAL A 80 12.79 -14.82 2.48
C VAL A 80 11.77 -15.79 1.90
N VAL A 81 11.42 -15.64 0.62
CA VAL A 81 10.31 -16.39 0.02
C VAL A 81 10.79 -17.63 -0.72
N HIS A 82 10.33 -18.78 -0.25
CA HIS A 82 10.62 -20.08 -0.84
C HIS A 82 9.35 -20.71 -1.39
N VAL A 83 9.30 -20.88 -2.72
CA VAL A 83 8.13 -21.42 -3.41
C VAL A 83 8.40 -22.84 -3.91
N VAL A 84 7.42 -23.73 -3.74
CA VAL A 84 7.48 -25.16 -4.10
C VAL A 84 6.27 -25.59 -4.95
N ASN A 85 5.75 -24.70 -5.79
CA ASN A 85 4.60 -25.01 -6.64
C ASN A 85 4.89 -26.19 -7.58
N THR A 86 3.95 -27.14 -7.66
CA THR A 86 4.11 -28.38 -8.44
C THR A 86 3.75 -28.21 -9.91
N ARG A 87 3.10 -27.11 -10.28
CA ARG A 87 2.67 -26.78 -11.64
C ARG A 87 3.07 -25.36 -12.01
N CYS A 88 3.42 -25.17 -13.28
CA CYS A 88 3.72 -23.87 -13.84
C CYS A 88 2.47 -22.98 -13.76
N PRO A 89 2.53 -21.76 -13.18
CA PRO A 89 1.36 -20.88 -13.10
C PRO A 89 0.89 -20.36 -14.47
N CYS A 90 1.76 -20.40 -15.49
CA CYS A 90 1.43 -19.87 -16.82
C CYS A 90 0.73 -20.89 -17.72
N CYS A 91 1.10 -22.18 -17.64
CA CYS A 91 0.62 -23.20 -18.57
C CYS A 91 0.13 -24.48 -17.87
N THR A 92 0.17 -24.53 -16.53
CA THR A 92 -0.24 -25.68 -15.69
C THR A 92 0.58 -26.97 -15.86
N HIS A 93 1.62 -26.96 -16.70
CA HIS A 93 2.56 -28.08 -16.85
C HIS A 93 3.19 -28.46 -15.51
N SER A 94 3.30 -29.76 -15.27
CA SER A 94 3.94 -30.30 -14.07
C SER A 94 5.42 -29.90 -14.02
N LEU A 95 5.87 -29.42 -12.86
CA LEU A 95 7.25 -29.05 -12.56
C LEU A 95 7.96 -30.12 -11.71
N GLY A 96 7.24 -31.18 -11.32
CA GLY A 96 7.81 -32.28 -10.56
C GLY A 96 8.91 -33.01 -11.33
N PRO A 97 9.87 -33.64 -10.64
CA PRO A 97 10.86 -34.48 -11.31
C PRO A 97 10.11 -35.62 -11.98
N VAL A 98 10.08 -35.61 -13.30
CA VAL A 98 9.59 -36.75 -14.07
C VAL A 98 10.56 -37.90 -13.77
N LYS A 99 10.19 -38.83 -12.89
CA LYS A 99 10.87 -40.12 -12.75
C LYS A 99 10.62 -40.93 -14.02
N LEU A 100 11.29 -40.55 -15.10
CA LEU A 100 11.45 -41.39 -16.27
C LEU A 100 12.94 -41.69 -16.40
N SER A 101 13.27 -42.88 -15.93
CA SER A 101 14.39 -43.67 -16.41
C SER A 101 14.66 -43.36 -17.89
N LEU A 102 15.89 -42.96 -18.22
CA LEU A 102 16.43 -42.74 -19.56
C LEU A 102 16.16 -41.36 -20.21
N ALA A 103 16.51 -40.26 -19.54
CA ALA A 103 17.14 -39.09 -20.20
C ALA A 103 17.57 -38.01 -19.20
N LEU A 104 18.79 -37.47 -19.37
CA LEU A 104 19.34 -36.32 -18.64
C LEU A 104 18.66 -34.98 -19.00
N PHE A 105 17.33 -34.87 -18.90
CA PHE A 105 16.68 -33.56 -19.01
C PHE A 105 16.77 -32.83 -17.67
N LYS A 106 17.76 -31.94 -17.55
CA LYS A 106 17.82 -30.95 -16.47
C LYS A 106 16.49 -30.18 -16.45
N SER A 107 15.79 -30.17 -15.32
CA SER A 107 14.64 -29.31 -15.12
C SER A 107 15.10 -27.85 -15.24
N ASN A 108 14.95 -27.25 -16.42
CA ASN A 108 15.24 -25.83 -16.68
C ASN A 108 14.13 -24.92 -16.11
N THR A 109 13.63 -25.27 -14.93
CA THR A 109 12.69 -24.45 -14.18
C THR A 109 13.46 -23.28 -13.56
N LYS A 110 12.82 -22.11 -13.56
CA LYS A 110 13.38 -20.90 -12.97
C LYS A 110 12.35 -20.22 -12.09
N ARG A 111 12.83 -19.48 -11.09
CA ARG A 111 11.98 -18.59 -10.29
C ARG A 111 11.79 -17.27 -11.01
N CYS A 112 10.55 -16.83 -11.15
CA CYS A 112 10.24 -15.54 -11.73
C CYS A 112 10.55 -14.41 -10.73
N TYR A 113 11.27 -13.38 -11.18
CA TYR A 113 11.71 -12.20 -10.42
C TYR A 113 10.57 -11.40 -9.80
N LEU A 114 9.41 -11.37 -10.44
CA LEU A 114 8.25 -10.63 -9.95
C LEU A 114 7.35 -11.51 -9.06
N CYS A 115 6.72 -12.53 -9.64
CA CYS A 115 5.76 -13.33 -8.87
C CYS A 115 6.35 -14.32 -7.86
N GLY A 116 7.61 -14.71 -8.01
CA GLY A 116 8.28 -15.68 -7.15
C GLY A 116 8.10 -17.15 -7.51
N TYR A 117 7.07 -17.49 -8.26
CA TYR A 117 6.77 -18.88 -8.62
C TYR A 117 7.85 -19.53 -9.48
N LEU A 118 7.95 -20.86 -9.39
CA LEU A 118 8.69 -21.69 -10.33
C LEU A 118 7.91 -21.82 -11.64
N VAL A 119 8.60 -21.71 -12.76
CA VAL A 119 8.03 -21.66 -14.11
C VAL A 119 8.79 -22.60 -15.03
N CYS A 120 8.08 -23.29 -15.93
CA CYS A 120 8.71 -24.20 -16.89
C CYS A 120 9.54 -23.45 -17.94
N VAL A 121 10.42 -24.17 -18.63
CA VAL A 121 11.36 -23.61 -19.62
C VAL A 121 10.67 -22.82 -20.73
N ASP A 122 9.45 -23.19 -21.11
CA ASP A 122 8.69 -22.55 -22.19
C ASP A 122 7.94 -21.29 -21.75
N CYS A 123 7.90 -21.01 -20.45
CA CYS A 123 7.08 -19.93 -19.88
C CYS A 123 7.89 -18.82 -19.20
N TRP A 124 9.22 -18.85 -19.28
CA TRP A 124 10.07 -17.76 -18.79
C TRP A 124 11.01 -17.23 -19.89
N SER A 125 11.30 -15.94 -19.82
CA SER A 125 12.33 -15.27 -20.63
C SER A 125 13.36 -14.59 -19.72
N ALA A 126 14.59 -14.46 -20.22
CA ALA A 126 15.60 -13.60 -19.63
C ALA A 126 15.34 -12.17 -20.13
N GLU A 127 15.09 -11.25 -19.19
CA GLU A 127 14.82 -9.85 -19.48
C GLU A 127 15.89 -8.97 -18.83
N GLN A 128 16.04 -7.75 -19.35
CA GLN A 128 16.87 -6.74 -18.72
C GLN A 128 16.01 -5.82 -17.87
N MET A 129 16.55 -5.36 -16.76
CA MET A 129 15.91 -4.40 -15.86
C MET A 129 16.87 -3.27 -15.52
N GLU A 130 16.40 -2.03 -15.55
CA GLU A 130 17.17 -0.88 -15.09
C GLU A 130 16.98 -0.71 -13.57
N CYS A 131 18.05 -0.83 -12.80
CA CYS A 131 18.05 -0.60 -11.37
C CYS A 131 18.04 0.91 -11.05
N VAL A 132 17.72 1.22 -9.80
CA VAL A 132 17.75 2.59 -9.24
C VAL A 132 19.09 3.29 -9.46
N ALA A 133 20.20 2.56 -9.33
CA ALA A 133 21.55 3.10 -9.55
C ALA A 133 21.95 3.27 -11.04
N GLY A 134 21.01 3.16 -11.99
CA GLY A 134 21.29 3.22 -13.43
C GLY A 134 21.99 1.98 -14.02
N ARG A 135 22.29 0.98 -13.18
CA ARG A 135 22.83 -0.30 -13.61
C ARG A 135 21.75 -1.13 -14.28
N VAL A 136 22.14 -1.98 -15.24
CA VAL A 136 21.24 -2.95 -15.87
C VAL A 136 21.50 -4.33 -15.28
N ALA A 137 20.46 -4.99 -14.81
CA ALA A 137 20.50 -6.36 -14.32
C ALA A 137 19.75 -7.30 -15.28
N GLU A 138 20.17 -8.57 -15.33
CA GLU A 138 19.40 -9.62 -15.98
C GLU A 138 18.47 -10.28 -14.96
N ILE A 139 17.21 -10.43 -15.33
CA ILE A 139 16.16 -11.01 -14.51
C ILE A 139 15.44 -12.13 -15.28
N VAL A 140 14.83 -13.06 -14.55
CA VAL A 140 13.94 -14.07 -15.15
C VAL A 140 12.51 -13.62 -14.94
N VAL A 141 11.72 -13.53 -16.01
CA VAL A 141 10.31 -13.12 -15.93
C VAL A 141 9.45 -14.15 -16.63
N CYS A 142 8.31 -14.51 -16.02
CA CYS A 142 7.36 -15.41 -16.66
C CYS A 142 6.46 -14.69 -17.66
N THR A 143 5.90 -15.40 -18.63
CA THR A 143 5.02 -14.83 -19.66
C THR A 143 3.84 -14.05 -19.07
N ARG A 144 3.29 -14.54 -17.96
CA ARG A 144 2.20 -13.87 -17.22
C ARG A 144 2.64 -12.54 -16.61
N CYS A 145 3.78 -12.51 -15.91
CA CYS A 145 4.33 -11.27 -15.35
C CYS A 145 4.72 -10.29 -16.46
N HIS A 146 5.28 -10.79 -17.56
CA HIS A 146 5.60 -9.95 -18.71
C HIS A 146 4.34 -9.26 -19.25
N ALA A 147 3.24 -10.00 -19.46
CA ALA A 147 1.99 -9.44 -19.95
C ALA A 147 1.41 -8.37 -18.99
N ASN A 148 1.37 -8.67 -17.68
CA ASN A 148 0.85 -7.72 -16.68
C ASN A 148 1.70 -6.44 -16.62
N VAL A 149 3.04 -6.54 -16.64
CA VAL A 149 3.92 -5.35 -16.69
C VAL A 149 3.66 -4.50 -17.93
N GLN A 150 3.33 -5.10 -19.09
CA GLN A 150 3.03 -4.32 -20.29
C GLN A 150 1.69 -3.57 -20.20
N ALA A 151 0.75 -4.09 -19.41
CA ALA A 151 -0.61 -3.56 -19.27
C ALA A 151 -0.72 -2.39 -18.28
N CYS A 152 0.27 -2.19 -17.40
CA CYS A 152 0.27 -1.04 -16.49
C CYS A 152 0.43 0.30 -17.23
N GLU A 153 0.07 1.39 -16.55
CA GLU A 153 0.20 2.76 -17.04
C GLU A 153 1.54 3.35 -16.57
N TYR A 154 2.29 4.07 -17.42
CA TYR A 154 3.63 4.58 -17.10
C TYR A 154 3.87 6.04 -17.48
N SER A 155 2.84 6.76 -17.93
CA SER A 155 2.95 8.14 -18.40
C SER A 155 3.54 9.05 -17.33
N GLU A 156 3.03 8.97 -16.10
CA GLU A 156 3.49 9.79 -14.97
C GLU A 156 4.83 9.32 -14.39
N VAL A 157 5.15 8.02 -14.50
CA VAL A 157 6.43 7.46 -14.05
C VAL A 157 7.62 8.12 -14.77
N PHE A 158 7.46 8.38 -16.07
CA PHE A 158 8.53 8.92 -16.92
C PHE A 158 8.32 10.39 -17.32
N ALA A 159 7.31 11.05 -16.74
CA ALA A 159 7.01 12.46 -16.99
C ALA A 159 8.12 13.41 -16.50
N GLY A 160 8.11 14.63 -17.03
CA GLY A 160 9.00 15.71 -16.60
C GLY A 160 10.45 15.63 -17.09
N THR A 161 11.29 16.46 -16.49
CA THR A 161 12.74 16.53 -16.76
C THR A 161 13.49 15.38 -16.11
N ALA A 162 14.75 15.15 -16.51
CA ALA A 162 15.60 14.14 -15.87
C ALA A 162 15.79 14.41 -14.37
N ALA A 163 15.92 15.69 -13.97
CA ALA A 163 16.05 16.08 -12.57
C ALA A 163 14.77 15.80 -11.75
N GLN A 164 13.60 16.00 -12.34
CA GLN A 164 12.32 15.67 -11.71
C GLN A 164 12.16 14.15 -11.55
N ARG A 165 12.52 13.37 -12.57
CA ARG A 165 12.48 11.91 -12.48
C ARG A 165 13.46 11.34 -11.46
N GLU A 166 14.63 11.95 -11.30
CA GLU A 166 15.61 11.48 -10.32
C GLU A 166 15.06 11.57 -8.89
N LYS A 167 14.26 12.61 -8.59
CA LYS A 167 13.59 12.73 -7.29
C LYS A 167 12.57 11.64 -7.02
N HIS A 168 11.99 11.03 -8.05
CA HIS A 168 10.98 9.98 -7.93
C HIS A 168 11.55 8.58 -8.18
N ARG A 169 12.88 8.45 -8.27
CA ARG A 169 13.54 7.20 -8.60
C ARG A 169 13.73 6.33 -7.37
N GLY A 170 13.45 5.04 -7.54
CA GLY A 170 13.73 4.03 -6.52
C GLY A 170 12.59 3.79 -5.54
N PRO A 171 12.84 2.97 -4.50
CA PRO A 171 11.78 2.58 -3.60
C PRO A 171 11.26 3.77 -2.78
N PRO A 172 9.98 3.71 -2.39
CA PRO A 172 9.43 4.55 -1.34
C PRO A 172 10.35 4.59 -0.10
N HIS A 173 10.62 5.77 0.44
CA HIS A 173 11.47 5.92 1.62
C HIS A 173 11.09 7.14 2.47
N VAL A 174 11.60 7.16 3.69
CA VAL A 174 11.43 8.28 4.63
C VAL A 174 12.67 9.17 4.56
N VAL A 175 12.46 10.47 4.54
CA VAL A 175 13.52 11.49 4.47
C VAL A 175 13.50 12.38 5.71
N GLN A 176 14.65 13.00 6.01
CA GLN A 176 14.73 14.00 7.08
C GLN A 176 13.90 15.24 6.73
N ASP A 177 13.25 15.82 7.72
CA ASP A 177 12.50 17.08 7.57
C ASP A 177 13.40 18.24 7.13
N SER A 178 12.85 19.13 6.29
CA SER A 178 13.46 20.44 6.04
C SER A 178 13.38 21.29 7.31
N LYS A 179 14.34 22.21 7.50
CA LYS A 179 14.45 23.06 8.71
C LYS A 179 13.15 23.79 9.10
N ASP A 180 12.32 24.14 8.11
CA ASP A 180 11.08 24.90 8.30
C ASP A 180 9.83 24.09 7.89
N ALA A 181 9.85 22.76 8.05
CA ALA A 181 8.72 21.91 7.66
C ALA A 181 7.44 22.29 8.45
N PRO A 182 6.34 22.72 7.78
CA PRO A 182 5.17 23.26 8.46
C PRO A 182 4.20 22.18 8.96
N THR A 183 4.58 20.90 8.96
CA THR A 183 3.66 19.78 9.22
C THR A 183 2.94 19.93 10.57
N VAL A 184 3.68 20.21 11.65
CA VAL A 184 3.08 20.33 12.98
C VAL A 184 2.25 21.60 13.12
N SER A 185 2.73 22.74 12.63
CA SER A 185 1.98 24.00 12.71
C SER A 185 0.67 23.92 11.94
N LEU A 186 0.67 23.34 10.74
CA LEU A 186 -0.56 23.13 9.95
C LEU A 186 -1.59 22.27 10.67
N LEU A 187 -1.16 21.29 11.47
CA LEU A 187 -2.06 20.45 12.25
C LEU A 187 -2.62 21.19 13.46
N VAL A 188 -1.79 21.93 14.18
CA VAL A 188 -2.22 22.77 15.32
C VAL A 188 -3.20 23.85 14.83
N ASP A 189 -2.89 24.52 13.74
CA ASP A 189 -3.76 25.53 13.12
C ASP A 189 -5.09 24.91 12.67
N PHE A 190 -5.06 23.71 12.10
CA PHE A 190 -6.27 23.00 11.69
C PHE A 190 -7.14 22.61 12.89
N LEU A 191 -6.56 22.14 13.99
CA LEU A 191 -7.29 21.82 15.22
C LEU A 191 -7.84 23.09 15.88
N SER A 192 -7.06 24.18 15.91
CA SER A 192 -7.50 25.49 16.39
C SER A 192 -8.69 26.01 15.58
N ALA A 193 -8.59 26.01 14.25
CA ALA A 193 -9.69 26.39 13.38
C ALA A 193 -10.91 25.48 13.54
N SER A 194 -10.71 24.18 13.80
CA SER A 194 -11.81 23.25 14.06
C SER A 194 -12.55 23.60 15.35
N LEU A 195 -11.83 23.96 16.42
CA LEU A 195 -12.45 24.40 17.68
C LEU A 195 -13.19 25.73 17.50
N LEU A 196 -12.57 26.73 16.86
CA LEU A 196 -13.17 28.05 16.63
C LEU A 196 -14.45 28.01 15.78
N ASN A 197 -14.53 27.07 14.84
CA ASN A 197 -15.70 26.90 13.98
C ASN A 197 -16.83 26.08 14.63
N THR A 198 -16.64 25.58 15.84
CA THR A 198 -17.66 24.83 16.60
C THR A 198 -18.13 25.66 17.79
N SER A 199 -19.42 25.61 18.12
CA SER A 199 -19.91 26.30 19.32
C SER A 199 -19.47 25.55 20.57
N ALA A 200 -19.00 26.28 21.60
CA ALA A 200 -18.62 25.69 22.88
C ALA A 200 -19.79 24.84 23.45
N GLY A 201 -19.50 23.60 23.81
CA GLY A 201 -20.50 22.64 24.29
C GLY A 201 -21.29 21.90 23.21
N SER A 202 -21.03 22.14 21.92
CA SER A 202 -21.56 21.30 20.83
C SER A 202 -20.96 19.90 20.85
N SER A 203 -21.66 18.96 20.21
CA SER A 203 -21.14 17.61 19.96
C SER A 203 -19.87 17.66 19.09
N GLU A 204 -19.81 18.54 18.08
CA GLU A 204 -18.60 18.67 17.25
C GLU A 204 -17.40 19.17 18.05
N HIS A 205 -17.60 20.18 18.91
CA HIS A 205 -16.55 20.70 19.79
C HIS A 205 -16.03 19.60 20.74
N ALA A 206 -16.94 18.83 21.33
CA ALA A 206 -16.60 17.71 22.21
C ALA A 206 -15.80 16.62 21.47
N VAL A 207 -16.11 16.34 20.20
CA VAL A 207 -15.34 15.41 19.36
C VAL A 207 -13.92 15.92 19.15
N VAL A 208 -13.74 17.19 18.77
CA VAL A 208 -12.40 17.77 18.55
C VAL A 208 -11.56 17.70 19.83
N MET A 209 -12.13 18.10 20.97
CA MET A 209 -11.44 18.03 22.26
C MET A 209 -11.14 16.59 22.68
N THR A 210 -12.01 15.63 22.34
CA THR A 210 -11.76 14.22 22.64
C THR A 210 -10.61 13.67 21.79
N VAL A 211 -10.54 14.00 20.49
CA VAL A 211 -9.40 13.64 19.65
C VAL A 211 -8.09 14.24 20.17
N ILE A 212 -8.10 15.52 20.55
CA ILE A 212 -6.93 16.19 21.17
C ILE A 212 -6.49 15.45 22.43
N ARG A 213 -7.42 15.15 23.34
CA ARG A 213 -7.10 14.45 24.60
C ARG A 213 -6.58 13.03 24.36
N THR A 214 -7.18 12.28 23.44
CA THR A 214 -6.73 10.92 23.12
C THR A 214 -5.33 10.93 22.52
N LEU A 215 -5.06 11.85 21.59
CA LEU A 215 -3.73 12.01 20.98
C LEU A 215 -2.65 12.33 22.03
N LEU A 216 -2.97 13.14 23.04
CA LEU A 216 -2.07 13.47 24.15
C LEU A 216 -1.92 12.32 25.16
N ARG A 217 -2.89 11.42 25.28
CA ARG A 217 -2.81 10.29 26.24
C ARG A 217 -1.81 9.24 25.80
N GLU A 218 -1.69 9.01 24.48
CA GLU A 218 -0.73 8.06 23.90
C GLU A 218 0.72 8.41 24.25
N SER A 219 1.01 9.65 24.64
CA SER A 219 2.35 10.05 25.08
C SER A 219 2.74 9.52 26.46
N LYS A 220 1.77 9.20 27.32
CA LYS A 220 2.01 8.86 28.74
C LYS A 220 2.12 7.36 28.99
N GLU A 221 1.48 6.55 28.15
CA GLU A 221 1.61 5.09 28.22
C GLU A 221 3.02 4.62 27.77
N ASP A 222 3.75 5.46 27.01
CA ASP A 222 5.14 5.23 26.59
C ASP A 222 6.19 5.74 27.60
N SER A 223 5.80 6.54 28.61
CA SER A 223 6.68 7.04 29.67
C SER A 223 6.37 6.34 30.98
N GLU A 224 7.17 5.34 31.36
CA GLU A 224 7.11 4.62 32.65
C GLU A 224 7.51 5.52 33.85
N ASP A 225 6.96 6.72 33.98
CA ASP A 225 7.09 7.56 35.18
C ASP A 225 5.77 7.53 35.97
N GLU A 226 5.47 6.37 36.53
CA GLU A 226 4.71 6.27 37.79
C GLU A 226 5.64 6.72 38.92
N SER A 227 5.91 8.03 39.01
CA SER A 227 6.43 8.59 40.26
C SER A 227 5.25 8.77 41.21
N GLU A 228 4.91 7.68 41.91
CA GLU A 228 4.19 7.71 43.18
C GLU A 228 5.01 8.59 44.14
N TYR A 229 4.66 9.87 44.22
CA TYR A 229 5.01 10.66 45.39
C TYR A 229 4.06 10.24 46.50
N GLU A 230 4.55 9.33 47.35
CA GLU A 230 4.03 9.11 48.69
C GLU A 230 3.91 10.47 49.40
N ASP A 231 2.69 10.84 49.79
CA ASP A 231 2.51 11.75 50.91
C ASP A 231 1.66 11.06 51.97
N SER A 232 2.16 11.18 53.19
CA SER A 232 1.88 10.41 54.38
C SER A 232 0.55 10.82 55.02
N SER A 233 -0.11 9.81 55.61
CA SER A 233 -1.02 9.87 56.76
C SER A 233 -2.26 10.76 56.67
N ASP A 234 -3.44 10.15 56.58
CA ASP A 234 -4.25 9.93 57.79
C ASP A 234 -5.40 8.96 57.51
N GLU A 235 -5.65 8.09 58.49
CA GLU A 235 -6.70 7.09 58.52
C GLU A 235 -8.09 7.75 58.49
N ASP A 236 -8.95 7.38 57.54
CA ASP A 236 -10.37 7.19 57.87
C ASP A 236 -11.06 6.21 56.91
N ASN A 237 -11.82 5.28 57.51
CA ASN A 237 -12.63 4.28 56.83
C ASN A 237 -14.01 4.88 56.56
N SER A 238 -14.37 5.15 55.31
CA SER A 238 -15.77 5.04 54.86
C SER A 238 -15.93 5.05 53.34
N GLU A 239 -16.79 4.12 52.90
CA GLU A 239 -17.69 4.19 51.76
C GLU A 239 -17.17 4.19 50.31
N LEU A 240 -17.82 3.32 49.53
CA LEU A 240 -17.83 3.31 48.07
C LEU A 240 -18.12 4.72 47.55
N ASP A 241 -17.15 5.35 46.88
CA ASP A 241 -17.49 6.45 45.97
C ASP A 241 -16.48 6.59 44.82
N HIS A 242 -17.05 6.55 43.62
CA HIS A 242 -16.55 7.06 42.34
C HIS A 242 -15.02 7.15 42.11
N VAL A 243 -14.49 6.19 41.34
CA VAL A 243 -13.25 6.36 40.56
C VAL A 243 -13.45 7.49 39.53
N LYS A 244 -13.24 8.75 39.94
CA LYS A 244 -13.10 9.88 39.03
C LYS A 244 -11.73 9.79 38.35
N PRO A 245 -11.63 9.83 37.01
CA PRO A 245 -10.34 9.95 36.36
C PRO A 245 -9.69 11.28 36.80
N ARG A 246 -8.53 11.21 37.46
CA ARG A 246 -7.69 12.38 37.79
C ARG A 246 -7.07 12.93 36.50
N PHE A 247 -7.88 13.61 35.67
CA PHE A 247 -7.40 14.40 34.54
C PHE A 247 -7.58 15.88 34.85
N LYS A 248 -6.50 16.66 34.78
CA LYS A 248 -6.57 18.11 34.83
C LYS A 248 -7.27 18.57 33.56
N VAL A 249 -8.49 19.12 33.67
CA VAL A 249 -9.24 19.63 32.52
C VAL A 249 -8.42 20.76 31.88
N LEU A 250 -7.72 20.45 30.80
CA LEU A 250 -6.92 21.43 30.07
C LEU A 250 -7.87 22.39 29.32
N GLY A 251 -7.56 23.68 29.37
CA GLY A 251 -8.19 24.65 28.49
C GLY A 251 -7.81 24.39 27.02
N GLU A 252 -8.62 24.87 26.07
CA GLU A 252 -8.41 24.65 24.63
C GLU A 252 -7.01 25.07 24.17
N THR A 253 -6.58 26.28 24.54
CA THR A 253 -5.25 26.81 24.18
C THR A 253 -4.12 25.97 24.76
N GLU A 254 -4.22 25.58 26.02
CA GLU A 254 -3.22 24.74 26.69
C GLU A 254 -3.10 23.37 26.03
N ALA A 255 -4.24 22.77 25.66
CA ALA A 255 -4.27 21.48 24.97
C ALA A 255 -3.64 21.54 23.57
N LEU A 256 -3.90 22.59 22.80
CA LEU A 256 -3.29 22.80 21.48
C LEU A 256 -1.78 23.03 21.56
N GLU A 257 -1.32 23.82 22.53
CA GLU A 257 0.12 24.02 22.78
C GLU A 257 0.81 22.69 23.14
N GLN A 258 0.16 21.85 23.94
CA GLN A 258 0.67 20.52 24.28
C GLN A 258 0.74 19.62 23.06
N VAL A 259 -0.26 19.63 22.16
CA VAL A 259 -0.23 18.87 20.91
C VAL A 259 0.95 19.32 20.04
N GLY A 260 1.15 20.64 19.90
CA GLY A 260 2.28 21.19 19.14
C GLY A 260 3.64 20.75 19.69
N LYS A 261 3.81 20.80 21.02
CA LYS A 261 5.02 20.31 21.70
C LYS A 261 5.21 18.81 21.49
N PHE A 262 4.15 18.03 21.70
CA PHE A 262 4.18 16.58 21.58
C PHE A 262 4.57 16.12 20.17
N LEU A 263 3.94 16.69 19.13
CA LEU A 263 4.22 16.33 17.74
C LEU A 263 5.59 16.80 17.24
N SER A 264 6.17 17.82 17.90
CA SER A 264 7.51 18.35 17.58
C SER A 264 8.62 17.76 18.46
N ASP A 265 8.29 16.84 19.37
CA ASP A 265 9.24 16.32 20.34
C ASP A 265 10.26 15.36 19.67
N GLU A 266 11.48 15.85 19.50
CA GLU A 266 12.61 15.12 18.95
C GLU A 266 13.02 13.89 19.79
N GLN A 267 12.76 13.90 21.11
CA GLN A 267 13.12 12.76 21.98
C GLN A 267 12.22 11.54 21.71
N HIS A 268 10.95 11.80 21.37
CA HIS A 268 9.95 10.78 21.08
C HIS A 268 9.74 10.55 19.57
N MET A 269 10.60 11.13 18.71
CA MET A 269 10.60 10.87 17.28
C MET A 269 11.51 9.68 16.94
N PRO A 270 11.06 8.75 16.08
CA PRO A 270 11.91 7.65 15.63
C PRO A 270 13.09 8.19 14.82
N SER A 271 14.25 7.56 14.95
CA SER A 271 15.37 7.83 14.05
C SER A 271 14.99 7.51 12.60
N LEU A 272 15.71 8.09 11.63
CA LEU A 272 15.42 7.84 10.21
C LEU A 272 15.55 6.34 9.86
N GLU A 273 16.51 5.64 10.46
CA GLU A 273 16.70 4.19 10.27
C GLU A 273 15.58 3.35 10.91
N ALA A 274 14.94 3.85 11.98
CA ALA A 274 13.79 3.21 12.60
C ALA A 274 12.50 3.39 11.78
N CYS A 275 12.45 4.35 10.85
CA CYS A 275 11.32 4.60 9.97
C CYS A 275 11.26 3.57 8.83
N LYS A 276 10.84 2.35 9.15
CA LYS A 276 10.76 1.23 8.20
C LYS A 276 9.46 1.28 7.38
N LEU A 277 9.56 0.96 6.09
CA LEU A 277 8.42 0.71 5.22
C LEU A 277 8.34 -0.78 4.86
N GLY A 278 7.13 -1.33 4.82
CA GLY A 278 6.87 -2.76 4.59
C GLY A 278 7.24 -3.28 3.20
N ASN A 279 7.53 -2.37 2.26
CA ASN A 279 7.96 -2.68 0.90
C ASN A 279 9.18 -1.85 0.45
N ALA A 280 10.10 -1.55 1.38
CA ALA A 280 11.34 -0.84 1.07
C ALA A 280 12.27 -1.67 0.15
N GLY A 281 12.00 -1.67 -1.15
CA GLY A 281 12.85 -2.21 -2.21
C GLY A 281 12.64 -3.69 -2.57
N VAL A 282 12.05 -4.49 -1.69
CA VAL A 282 11.67 -5.88 -1.96
C VAL A 282 10.40 -6.24 -1.19
N ARG A 283 9.77 -7.34 -1.60
CA ARG A 283 8.52 -7.83 -1.01
C ARG A 283 8.68 -9.28 -0.54
N ASN A 284 8.17 -9.60 0.64
CA ASN A 284 8.20 -10.92 1.29
C ASN A 284 7.03 -11.86 0.90
N TYR A 285 6.30 -11.46 -0.13
CA TYR A 285 5.15 -12.11 -0.80
C TYR A 285 5.40 -13.17 -1.86
N VAL A 286 4.40 -13.93 -2.30
CA VAL A 286 4.21 -14.26 -3.74
C VAL A 286 3.05 -13.44 -4.29
N ILE A 287 2.99 -13.20 -5.61
CA ILE A 287 1.80 -12.58 -6.24
C ILE A 287 1.21 -13.51 -7.28
N ASP A 288 -0.07 -13.86 -7.13
CA ASP A 288 -0.78 -14.67 -8.11
C ASP A 288 -1.51 -13.77 -9.11
N LEU A 289 -0.76 -13.34 -10.12
CA LEU A 289 -1.26 -12.52 -11.22
C LEU A 289 -2.24 -13.32 -12.10
N PRO A 290 -3.23 -12.66 -12.71
CA PRO A 290 -4.14 -13.30 -13.66
C PRO A 290 -3.46 -13.62 -15.00
N ASN A 291 -4.00 -14.59 -15.74
CA ASN A 291 -3.57 -14.89 -17.11
C ASN A 291 -3.95 -13.76 -18.08
N ASP A 292 -5.17 -13.24 -17.92
CA ASP A 292 -5.61 -12.02 -18.57
C ASP A 292 -5.08 -10.82 -17.79
N PRO A 293 -4.21 -9.98 -18.37
CA PRO A 293 -3.65 -8.81 -17.67
C PRO A 293 -4.69 -7.71 -17.38
N THR A 294 -5.94 -7.88 -17.83
CA THR A 294 -7.09 -7.04 -17.44
C THR A 294 -7.90 -7.63 -16.28
N GLY A 295 -7.41 -8.70 -15.66
CA GLY A 295 -7.97 -9.27 -14.43
C GLY A 295 -7.37 -8.67 -13.16
N VAL A 296 -7.96 -8.99 -12.01
CA VAL A 296 -7.45 -8.58 -10.69
C VAL A 296 -6.57 -9.69 -10.11
N PRO A 297 -5.37 -9.38 -9.58
CA PRO A 297 -4.54 -10.35 -8.87
C PRO A 297 -5.26 -10.96 -7.66
N ARG A 298 -4.99 -12.23 -7.35
CA ARG A 298 -5.56 -12.82 -6.13
C ARG A 298 -4.93 -12.21 -4.89
N SER A 299 -5.74 -12.12 -3.85
CA SER A 299 -5.32 -11.59 -2.56
C SER A 299 -4.16 -12.37 -1.93
N PRO A 300 -3.09 -11.70 -1.48
CA PRO A 300 -2.15 -12.33 -0.59
C PRO A 300 -2.79 -12.54 0.79
N ILE A 301 -2.48 -13.68 1.40
CA ILE A 301 -2.91 -14.02 2.74
C ILE A 301 -1.67 -14.03 3.63
N PRO A 302 -1.62 -13.22 4.70
CA PRO A 302 -0.48 -13.20 5.59
C PRO A 302 -0.42 -14.48 6.42
N SER A 303 0.78 -14.87 6.86
CA SER A 303 0.99 -16.12 7.61
C SER A 303 0.27 -16.15 8.96
N ASN A 304 -0.03 -14.97 9.53
CA ASN A 304 -0.73 -14.78 10.79
C ASN A 304 -2.23 -14.48 10.59
N GLU A 305 -2.82 -14.80 9.43
CA GLU A 305 -4.22 -14.48 9.14
C GLU A 305 -5.20 -15.05 10.17
N VAL A 306 -4.99 -16.28 10.63
CA VAL A 306 -5.86 -16.93 11.62
C VAL A 306 -5.87 -16.13 12.93
N ASP A 307 -4.70 -15.77 13.44
CA ASP A 307 -4.54 -14.98 14.67
C ASP A 307 -5.09 -13.56 14.50
N ARG A 308 -4.91 -12.99 13.30
CA ARG A 308 -5.46 -11.68 12.92
C ARG A 308 -6.98 -11.64 13.02
N ILE A 309 -7.64 -12.63 12.42
CA ILE A 309 -9.10 -12.75 12.48
C ILE A 309 -9.57 -13.00 13.92
N ALA A 310 -8.91 -13.90 14.65
CA ALA A 310 -9.26 -14.21 16.02
C ALA A 310 -9.16 -12.96 16.92
N SER A 311 -8.07 -12.21 16.81
CA SER A 311 -7.84 -10.96 17.58
C SER A 311 -8.87 -9.89 17.22
N SER A 312 -9.15 -9.71 15.93
CA SER A 312 -10.14 -8.74 15.49
C SER A 312 -11.57 -9.06 15.97
N LYS A 313 -11.93 -10.35 16.07
CA LYS A 313 -13.21 -10.81 16.63
C LYS A 313 -13.27 -10.64 18.15
N ALA A 314 -12.20 -11.00 18.85
CA ALA A 314 -12.10 -10.88 20.31
C ALA A 314 -12.17 -9.42 20.79
N SER A 315 -11.56 -8.49 20.04
CA SER A 315 -11.60 -7.06 20.35
C SER A 315 -12.91 -6.37 19.92
N GLY A 316 -13.91 -7.10 19.40
CA GLY A 316 -15.18 -6.54 18.94
C GLY A 316 -15.10 -5.71 17.63
N ILE A 317 -13.92 -5.64 17.02
CA ILE A 317 -13.65 -4.79 15.85
C ILE A 317 -14.40 -5.29 14.61
N TYR A 318 -14.56 -6.61 14.46
CA TYR A 318 -15.34 -7.19 13.37
C TYR A 318 -16.82 -6.77 13.43
N GLN A 319 -17.41 -6.81 14.62
CA GLN A 319 -18.80 -6.42 14.84
C GLN A 319 -18.98 -4.93 14.56
N LEU A 320 -18.04 -4.10 15.02
CA LEU A 320 -18.03 -2.68 14.72
C LEU A 320 -17.91 -2.40 13.21
N ALA A 321 -17.02 -3.12 12.51
CA ALA A 321 -16.82 -2.96 11.07
C ALA A 321 -18.08 -3.30 10.27
N ASN A 322 -18.71 -4.45 10.56
CA ASN A 322 -19.98 -4.84 9.94
C ASN A 322 -21.12 -3.86 10.25
N ARG A 323 -21.08 -3.20 11.42
CA ARG A 323 -22.07 -2.19 11.78
C ARG A 323 -21.90 -0.89 11.03
N LEU A 324 -20.66 -0.42 10.85
CA LEU A 324 -20.37 0.86 10.21
C LEU A 324 -20.37 0.79 8.68
N ALA A 325 -19.94 -0.34 8.13
CA ALA A 325 -19.79 -0.60 6.71
C ALA A 325 -20.17 -2.06 6.39
N PRO A 326 -21.46 -2.41 6.32
CA PRO A 326 -21.88 -3.80 6.13
C PRO A 326 -21.48 -4.36 4.75
N GLU A 327 -21.22 -5.67 4.68
CA GLU A 327 -21.01 -6.37 3.41
C GLU A 327 -22.27 -6.32 2.52
N ASP A 328 -23.43 -6.52 3.14
CA ASP A 328 -24.74 -6.44 2.51
C ASP A 328 -25.40 -5.11 2.90
N LYS A 329 -25.56 -4.22 1.91
CA LYS A 329 -26.17 -2.90 2.11
C LYS A 329 -27.66 -2.98 2.46
N ASP A 330 -28.31 -4.09 2.12
CA ASP A 330 -29.75 -4.30 2.33
C ASP A 330 -30.03 -5.01 3.67
N ALA A 331 -29.00 -5.40 4.41
CA ALA A 331 -29.16 -6.05 5.72
C ALA A 331 -29.82 -5.09 6.73
N ASP A 332 -30.90 -5.55 7.37
CA ASP A 332 -31.63 -4.81 8.40
C ASP A 332 -30.73 -4.54 9.64
N GLN A 333 -30.15 -3.35 9.69
CA GLN A 333 -29.26 -2.95 10.78
C GLN A 333 -30.05 -2.37 11.96
N LYS A 334 -30.48 -3.24 12.88
CA LYS A 334 -31.14 -2.82 14.12
C LYS A 334 -30.18 -2.06 15.06
N GLY A 335 -30.69 -0.98 15.67
CA GLY A 335 -30.00 -0.16 16.66
C GLY A 335 -29.50 1.19 16.14
N THR A 336 -28.76 1.94 16.97
CA THR A 336 -28.15 3.22 16.59
C THR A 336 -26.78 2.98 15.91
N LYS A 337 -26.48 3.69 14.82
CA LYS A 337 -25.16 3.61 14.17
C LYS A 337 -24.14 4.35 15.06
N PRO A 338 -22.99 3.74 15.41
CA PRO A 338 -21.96 4.44 16.18
C PRO A 338 -21.49 5.72 15.47
N ASN A 339 -21.24 6.79 16.23
CA ASN A 339 -20.72 8.04 15.69
C ASN A 339 -19.29 7.83 15.13
N THR A 340 -19.02 8.35 13.93
CA THR A 340 -17.73 8.28 13.21
C THR A 340 -16.98 9.61 13.11
N GLN A 341 -17.49 10.70 13.69
CA GLN A 341 -16.91 12.04 13.56
C GLN A 341 -15.46 12.14 14.06
N ASP A 342 -15.08 11.39 15.10
CA ASP A 342 -13.69 11.29 15.56
C ASP A 342 -12.78 10.62 14.50
N LEU A 343 -13.21 9.49 13.93
CA LEU A 343 -12.50 8.81 12.84
C LEU A 343 -12.39 9.68 11.58
N GLU A 344 -13.43 10.44 11.25
CA GLU A 344 -13.43 11.41 10.14
C GLU A 344 -12.48 12.58 10.40
N LEU A 345 -12.40 13.06 11.64
CA LEU A 345 -11.41 14.07 12.04
C LEU A 345 -9.98 13.53 11.91
N LEU A 346 -9.74 12.27 12.31
CA LEU A 346 -8.45 11.61 12.11
C LEU A 346 -8.08 11.46 10.63
N CYS A 347 -9.04 11.13 9.76
CA CYS A 347 -8.80 11.12 8.31
C CYS A 347 -8.44 12.51 7.77
N ARG A 348 -9.08 13.58 8.27
CA ARG A 348 -8.73 14.96 7.88
C ARG A 348 -7.35 15.37 8.37
N LEU A 349 -6.96 14.98 9.58
CA LEU A 349 -5.62 15.18 10.11
C LEU A 349 -4.57 14.43 9.28
N ALA A 350 -4.87 13.19 8.86
CA ALA A 350 -3.99 12.42 7.98
C ALA A 350 -3.79 13.08 6.61
N VAL A 351 -4.88 13.56 5.99
CA VAL A 351 -4.83 14.37 4.75
C VAL A 351 -3.95 15.60 4.94
N LYS A 352 -4.08 16.33 6.05
CA LYS A 352 -3.26 17.52 6.33
C LYS A 352 -1.79 17.19 6.59
N THR A 353 -1.52 16.09 7.30
CA THR A 353 -0.17 15.61 7.61
C THR A 353 0.58 15.28 6.32
N LEU A 354 -0.04 14.51 5.44
CA LEU A 354 0.60 14.00 4.22
C LEU A 354 0.39 14.90 3.01
N GLY A 355 -0.55 15.84 3.03
CA GLY A 355 -0.93 16.61 1.84
C GLY A 355 -1.56 15.75 0.74
N CYS A 356 -2.23 14.66 1.11
CA CYS A 356 -2.91 13.75 0.17
C CYS A 356 -4.35 14.20 -0.10
N SER A 357 -4.92 13.71 -1.19
CA SER A 357 -6.30 14.04 -1.61
C SER A 357 -7.34 13.42 -0.68
N TYR A 358 -7.18 12.15 -0.31
CA TYR A 358 -8.13 11.43 0.53
C TYR A 358 -7.45 10.56 1.58
N SER A 359 -8.17 10.30 2.67
CA SER A 359 -7.78 9.35 3.72
C SER A 359 -8.97 8.51 4.16
N PHE A 360 -8.67 7.29 4.62
CA PHE A 360 -9.65 6.31 5.09
C PHE A 360 -9.16 5.61 6.35
N VAL A 361 -10.10 5.27 7.24
CA VAL A 361 -9.91 4.28 8.30
C VAL A 361 -10.57 3.00 7.84
N THR A 362 -9.79 1.94 7.69
CA THR A 362 -10.27 0.67 7.17
C THR A 362 -9.99 -0.48 8.13
N ILE A 363 -10.86 -1.50 8.10
CA ILE A 363 -10.68 -2.78 8.77
C ILE A 363 -10.86 -3.89 7.75
N MET A 364 -9.93 -4.83 7.72
CA MET A 364 -9.99 -5.92 6.75
C MET A 364 -10.47 -7.20 7.40
N ASN A 365 -11.43 -7.86 6.77
CA ASN A 365 -11.89 -9.18 7.15
C ASN A 365 -11.33 -10.27 6.19
N GLU A 366 -11.87 -11.48 6.22
CA GLU A 366 -11.43 -12.57 5.33
C GLU A 366 -11.68 -12.24 3.84
N ARG A 367 -12.77 -11.52 3.54
CA ARG A 367 -13.32 -11.31 2.18
C ARG A 367 -13.42 -9.85 1.73
N TYR A 368 -13.48 -8.89 2.65
CA TYR A 368 -13.76 -7.48 2.41
C TYR A 368 -12.85 -6.55 3.22
N GLU A 369 -12.63 -5.36 2.69
CA GLU A 369 -12.18 -4.20 3.41
C GLU A 369 -13.36 -3.28 3.73
N HIS A 370 -13.59 -3.06 5.01
CA HIS A 370 -14.63 -2.18 5.52
C HIS A 370 -14.06 -0.77 5.71
N ILE A 371 -14.61 0.20 4.99
CA ILE A 371 -14.23 1.62 5.10
C ILE A 371 -15.10 2.26 6.18
N LEU A 372 -14.57 2.38 7.40
CA LEU A 372 -15.33 2.82 8.56
C LEU A 372 -15.55 4.33 8.58
N ALA A 373 -14.57 5.08 8.09
CA ALA A 373 -14.62 6.52 7.91
C ALA A 373 -13.70 6.92 6.75
N GLY A 374 -13.96 8.08 6.14
CA GLY A 374 -13.09 8.62 5.11
C GLY A 374 -13.42 10.06 4.76
N THR A 375 -12.51 10.73 4.04
CA THR A 375 -12.73 12.10 3.54
C THR A 375 -13.39 12.13 2.16
N HIS A 376 -13.49 11.00 1.47
CA HIS A 376 -14.26 10.90 0.24
C HIS A 376 -15.71 10.44 0.55
N PRO A 377 -16.74 11.21 0.16
CA PRO A 377 -18.12 10.93 0.55
C PRO A 377 -18.64 9.57 0.07
N ASP A 378 -18.24 9.14 -1.14
CA ASP A 378 -18.79 7.93 -1.77
C ASP A 378 -18.23 6.61 -1.21
N PHE A 379 -17.13 6.64 -0.45
CA PHE A 379 -16.46 5.43 0.03
C PHE A 379 -16.72 5.15 1.52
N ALA A 380 -17.08 6.16 2.32
CA ALA A 380 -17.37 5.97 3.73
C ALA A 380 -18.59 5.05 3.92
N GLY A 381 -18.43 3.98 4.71
CA GLY A 381 -19.47 2.97 4.90
C GLY A 381 -19.50 1.87 3.83
N ALA A 382 -18.56 1.85 2.88
CA ALA A 382 -18.48 0.78 1.88
C ALA A 382 -17.70 -0.44 2.40
N ALA A 383 -18.11 -1.63 1.96
CA ALA A 383 -17.34 -2.86 2.05
C ALA A 383 -16.83 -3.24 0.66
N VAL A 384 -15.51 -3.16 0.46
CA VAL A 384 -14.84 -3.41 -0.83
C VAL A 384 -14.30 -4.83 -0.84
N PRO A 385 -14.52 -5.65 -1.88
CA PRO A 385 -13.93 -6.99 -1.96
C PRO A 385 -12.43 -6.94 -1.76
N ARG A 386 -11.88 -7.78 -0.89
CA ARG A 386 -10.47 -7.73 -0.44
C ARG A 386 -9.49 -7.72 -1.60
N GLU A 387 -9.72 -8.53 -2.62
CA GLU A 387 -8.91 -8.59 -3.85
C GLU A 387 -8.81 -7.27 -4.62
N GLN A 388 -9.77 -6.36 -4.45
CA GLN A 388 -9.81 -5.04 -5.09
C GLN A 388 -9.04 -3.96 -4.30
N THR A 389 -8.39 -4.33 -3.18
CA THR A 389 -7.88 -3.36 -2.21
C THR A 389 -6.36 -3.24 -2.25
N THR A 390 -5.83 -2.08 -1.88
CA THR A 390 -4.37 -1.92 -1.69
C THR A 390 -3.95 -2.43 -0.31
N CYS A 391 -4.81 -2.25 0.70
CA CYS A 391 -4.51 -2.53 2.09
C CYS A 391 -4.23 -4.01 2.37
N GLN A 392 -4.75 -4.94 1.55
CA GLN A 392 -4.41 -6.37 1.66
C GLN A 392 -2.90 -6.64 1.52
N HIS A 393 -2.20 -5.81 0.73
CA HIS A 393 -0.75 -5.91 0.55
C HIS A 393 0.01 -5.28 1.72
N ALA A 394 -0.58 -4.24 2.33
CA ALA A 394 -0.04 -3.62 3.54
C ALA A 394 -0.11 -4.56 4.75
N LEU A 395 -1.09 -5.47 4.83
CA LEU A 395 -1.18 -6.50 5.89
C LEU A 395 -0.03 -7.52 5.89
N MET A 396 0.78 -7.56 4.83
CA MET A 396 1.89 -8.51 4.72
C MET A 396 3.14 -8.09 5.52
N SER A 397 3.08 -6.94 6.20
CA SER A 397 4.14 -6.38 7.05
C SER A 397 3.53 -5.62 8.23
N PRO A 398 4.19 -5.61 9.41
CA PRO A 398 3.76 -4.78 10.55
C PRO A 398 4.16 -3.30 10.42
N HIS A 399 4.81 -2.92 9.31
CA HIS A 399 5.31 -1.58 9.04
C HIS A 399 4.40 -0.83 8.05
N PRO A 400 4.38 0.51 8.07
CA PRO A 400 3.68 1.30 7.06
C PRO A 400 4.04 0.89 5.63
N PHE A 401 3.07 0.88 4.74
CA PHE A 401 3.21 0.41 3.36
C PHE A 401 2.95 1.55 2.40
N MET A 402 3.83 1.76 1.42
CA MET A 402 3.76 2.93 0.55
C MET A 402 3.97 2.55 -0.91
N VAL A 403 3.17 3.11 -1.82
CA VAL A 403 3.22 2.85 -3.26
C VAL A 403 3.34 4.18 -3.98
N ALA A 404 4.45 4.37 -4.70
CA ALA A 404 4.75 5.65 -5.35
C ALA A 404 4.04 5.84 -6.70
N HIS A 405 3.78 4.74 -7.40
CA HIS A 405 3.15 4.68 -8.72
C HIS A 405 2.16 3.52 -8.77
N HIS A 406 0.98 3.76 -8.20
CA HIS A 406 -0.08 2.76 -8.07
C HIS A 406 -0.55 2.22 -9.42
N GLU A 407 -0.63 3.09 -10.42
CA GLU A 407 -1.02 2.77 -11.80
C GLU A 407 -0.01 1.88 -12.55
N ALA A 408 1.24 1.90 -12.09
CA ALA A 408 2.38 1.31 -12.78
C ALA A 408 2.77 -0.02 -12.15
N ASP A 409 2.08 -0.43 -11.09
CA ASP A 409 2.39 -1.59 -10.29
C ASP A 409 1.46 -2.75 -10.67
N VAL A 410 2.05 -3.90 -11.01
CA VAL A 410 1.30 -5.11 -11.39
C VAL A 410 0.34 -5.60 -10.31
N ARG A 411 0.51 -5.18 -9.05
CA ARG A 411 -0.39 -5.54 -7.96
C ARG A 411 -1.70 -4.76 -8.01
N PHE A 412 -1.73 -3.54 -8.56
CA PHE A 412 -2.83 -2.62 -8.33
C PHE A 412 -3.42 -1.95 -9.58
N HIS A 413 -2.70 -1.97 -10.71
CA HIS A 413 -3.08 -1.20 -11.91
C HIS A 413 -4.48 -1.49 -12.45
N ASN A 414 -5.08 -2.62 -12.06
CA ASN A 414 -6.37 -3.09 -12.53
C ASN A 414 -7.41 -3.27 -11.39
N HIS A 415 -7.14 -2.75 -10.18
CA HIS A 415 -8.15 -2.73 -9.13
C HIS A 415 -9.31 -1.78 -9.51
N GLY A 416 -10.54 -2.18 -9.19
CA GLY A 416 -11.75 -1.39 -9.46
C GLY A 416 -11.64 0.07 -8.99
N PRO A 417 -11.28 0.33 -7.72
CA PRO A 417 -11.09 1.70 -7.22
C PRO A 417 -10.07 2.54 -8.00
N THR A 418 -9.08 1.93 -8.65
CA THR A 418 -8.09 2.64 -9.50
C THR A 418 -8.71 3.17 -10.79
N SER A 419 -9.85 2.63 -11.22
CA SER A 419 -10.59 3.13 -12.38
C SER A 419 -11.60 4.23 -12.01
N GLU A 420 -12.08 4.23 -10.76
CA GLU A 420 -13.02 5.23 -10.23
C GLU A 420 -12.33 6.48 -9.66
N LEU A 421 -11.13 6.29 -9.09
CA LEU A 421 -10.28 7.36 -8.59
C LEU A 421 -8.93 7.32 -9.31
N PRO A 422 -8.35 8.47 -9.71
CA PRO A 422 -7.05 8.52 -10.36
C PRO A 422 -5.92 8.29 -9.32
N ILE A 423 -5.89 7.13 -8.66
CA ILE A 423 -4.93 6.79 -7.62
C ILE A 423 -3.56 6.61 -8.26
N ARG A 424 -2.58 7.39 -7.80
CA ARG A 424 -1.17 7.32 -8.22
C ARG A 424 -0.24 7.08 -7.04
N PHE A 425 -0.64 7.55 -5.87
CA PHE A 425 0.07 7.32 -4.62
C PHE A 425 -0.84 6.69 -3.58
N TYR A 426 -0.28 5.78 -2.79
CA TYR A 426 -0.91 5.20 -1.61
C TYR A 426 0.10 5.14 -0.46
N VAL A 427 -0.36 5.42 0.76
CA VAL A 427 0.37 5.08 1.98
C VAL A 427 -0.60 4.61 3.06
N GLY A 428 -0.30 3.50 3.72
CA GLY A 428 -1.11 2.92 4.79
C GLY A 428 -0.31 2.74 6.08
N PHE A 429 -0.86 3.22 7.19
CA PHE A 429 -0.31 3.04 8.52
C PHE A 429 -1.12 2.00 9.28
N PRO A 430 -0.49 0.95 9.84
CA PRO A 430 -1.18 -0.15 10.51
C PRO A 430 -2.06 0.31 11.68
N VAL A 431 -3.34 -0.07 11.65
CA VAL A 431 -4.24 -0.01 12.81
C VAL A 431 -4.20 -1.37 13.50
N LYS A 432 -3.81 -1.37 14.77
CA LYS A 432 -3.50 -2.60 15.52
C LYS A 432 -4.46 -2.84 16.67
N VAL A 433 -4.55 -4.09 17.10
CA VAL A 433 -5.31 -4.52 18.29
C VAL A 433 -4.47 -5.48 19.13
N PRO A 434 -4.76 -5.59 20.44
CA PRO A 434 -4.16 -6.63 21.28
C PRO A 434 -4.38 -8.03 20.69
N VAL A 435 -3.37 -8.89 20.78
CA VAL A 435 -3.50 -10.29 20.36
C VAL A 435 -4.32 -11.06 21.40
N VAL A 436 -5.13 -12.03 20.96
CA VAL A 436 -5.90 -12.86 21.89
C VAL A 436 -4.98 -13.54 22.91
N GLY A 437 -5.24 -13.33 24.20
CA GLY A 437 -4.47 -13.91 25.29
C GLY A 437 -3.10 -13.27 25.53
N SER A 438 -2.81 -12.15 24.88
CA SER A 438 -1.57 -11.39 25.09
C SER A 438 -1.65 -10.51 26.33
N ARG A 439 -0.50 -10.22 26.93
CA ARG A 439 -0.35 -9.28 28.05
C ARG A 439 -0.06 -7.87 27.52
N SER A 440 -0.14 -6.88 28.41
CA SER A 440 0.33 -5.53 28.09
C SER A 440 1.81 -5.58 27.69
N GLY A 441 2.17 -4.96 26.57
CA GLY A 441 3.52 -4.96 26.00
C GLY A 441 3.82 -6.05 24.96
N ASP A 442 2.92 -7.02 24.76
CA ASP A 442 3.06 -8.02 23.69
C ASP A 442 2.85 -7.40 22.29
N PRO A 443 3.43 -7.99 21.22
CA PRO A 443 3.29 -7.47 19.87
C PRO A 443 1.83 -7.45 19.43
N GLU A 444 1.38 -6.28 18.98
CA GLU A 444 0.00 -6.09 18.53
C GLU A 444 -0.24 -6.60 17.11
N MET A 445 -1.49 -6.95 16.85
CA MET A 445 -1.94 -7.51 15.58
C MET A 445 -2.51 -6.43 14.66
N THR A 446 -2.01 -6.33 13.43
CA THR A 446 -2.55 -5.38 12.44
C THR A 446 -3.86 -5.91 11.87
N VAL A 447 -4.94 -5.15 12.01
CA VAL A 447 -6.29 -5.54 11.54
C VAL A 447 -6.83 -4.65 10.42
N GLY A 448 -6.20 -3.50 10.20
CA GLY A 448 -6.63 -2.52 9.23
C GLY A 448 -5.61 -1.41 9.03
N MET A 449 -6.02 -0.32 8.39
CA MET A 449 -5.13 0.78 8.01
C MET A 449 -5.78 2.14 8.26
N LEU A 450 -4.97 3.11 8.70
CA LEU A 450 -5.20 4.52 8.42
C LEU A 450 -4.42 4.82 7.15
N CYS A 451 -5.11 4.90 6.01
CA CYS A 451 -4.47 5.02 4.71
C CYS A 451 -4.84 6.31 4.00
N CYS A 452 -3.93 6.79 3.15
CA CYS A 452 -4.09 7.97 2.31
C CYS A 452 -3.82 7.61 0.86
N ILE A 453 -4.53 8.27 -0.04
CA ILE A 453 -4.35 8.18 -1.48
C ILE A 453 -4.20 9.57 -2.10
N ASP A 454 -3.43 9.64 -3.17
CA ASP A 454 -3.27 10.88 -3.94
C ASP A 454 -3.25 10.62 -5.45
N SER A 455 -3.61 11.65 -6.20
CA SER A 455 -3.59 11.67 -7.66
C SER A 455 -2.23 11.99 -8.26
N LYS A 456 -1.25 12.34 -7.43
CA LYS A 456 0.12 12.59 -7.84
C LYS A 456 1.05 11.52 -7.27
N PRO A 457 2.00 11.01 -8.07
CA PRO A 457 2.97 10.05 -7.59
C PRO A 457 3.89 10.69 -6.55
N ARG A 458 4.35 9.86 -5.60
CA ARG A 458 5.20 10.31 -4.50
C ARG A 458 6.01 9.16 -3.91
N ASN A 459 7.32 9.34 -3.81
CA ASN A 459 8.26 8.33 -3.31
C ASN A 459 8.90 8.68 -1.95
N GLU A 460 8.61 9.85 -1.40
CA GLU A 460 9.22 10.35 -0.16
C GLU A 460 8.16 10.88 0.81
N ILE A 461 8.22 10.47 2.07
CA ILE A 461 7.53 11.14 3.20
C ILE A 461 8.56 11.59 4.22
N THR A 462 8.28 12.67 4.95
CA THR A 462 9.23 13.15 5.97
C THR A 462 9.15 12.33 7.26
N ARG A 463 10.18 12.42 8.10
CA ARG A 463 10.22 11.75 9.41
C ARG A 463 9.11 12.24 10.33
N THR A 464 8.83 13.55 10.37
CA THR A 464 7.67 14.08 11.11
C THR A 464 6.35 13.57 10.56
N GLN A 465 6.18 13.47 9.23
CA GLN A 465 4.97 12.89 8.64
C GLN A 465 4.79 11.42 9.03
N TYR A 466 5.86 10.62 8.97
CA TYR A 466 5.86 9.22 9.39
C TYR A 466 5.50 9.08 10.87
N ALA A 467 6.13 9.85 11.75
CA ALA A 467 5.89 9.81 13.19
C ALA A 467 4.44 10.22 13.53
N THR A 468 3.97 11.32 12.93
CA THR A 468 2.62 11.83 13.14
C THR A 468 1.57 10.82 12.68
N MET A 469 1.73 10.21 11.51
CA MET A 469 0.79 9.22 11.00
C MET A 469 0.74 7.95 11.85
N ASN A 470 1.87 7.51 12.44
CA ASN A 470 1.86 6.42 13.41
C ASN A 470 1.04 6.78 14.66
N ARG A 471 1.16 8.00 15.17
CA ARG A 471 0.36 8.49 16.31
C ARG A 471 -1.12 8.55 15.96
N LEU A 472 -1.47 9.09 14.78
CA LEU A 472 -2.86 9.11 14.32
C LEU A 472 -3.43 7.69 14.16
N ALA A 473 -2.63 6.71 13.71
CA ALA A 473 -3.04 5.31 13.63
C ALA A 473 -3.24 4.67 15.03
N GLY A 474 -2.39 5.02 16.01
CA GLY A 474 -2.60 4.68 17.42
C GLY A 474 -3.92 5.24 17.94
N THR A 475 -4.14 6.55 17.72
CA THR A 475 -5.35 7.24 18.18
C THR A 475 -6.59 6.63 17.54
N THR A 476 -6.51 6.24 16.26
CA THR A 476 -7.55 5.50 15.54
C THR A 476 -7.87 4.18 16.25
N LYS A 477 -6.85 3.38 16.60
CA LYS A 477 -7.02 2.15 17.38
C LYS A 477 -7.76 2.42 18.69
N SER A 478 -7.37 3.45 19.44
CA SER A 478 -7.99 3.80 20.72
C SER A 478 -9.51 4.05 20.58
N PHE A 479 -9.92 4.80 19.57
CA PHE A 479 -11.34 5.03 19.28
C PHE A 479 -12.07 3.78 18.82
N LEU A 480 -11.46 2.96 17.96
CA LEU A 480 -12.08 1.73 17.48
C LEU A 480 -12.32 0.73 18.63
N LEU A 481 -11.36 0.57 19.54
CA LEU A 481 -11.50 -0.28 20.73
C LEU A 481 -12.56 0.24 21.71
N GLN A 482 -12.61 1.55 21.94
CA GLN A 482 -13.65 2.15 22.78
C GLN A 482 -15.05 1.90 22.20
N LYS A 483 -15.22 2.12 20.89
CA LYS A 483 -16.50 1.93 20.20
C LYS A 483 -16.91 0.46 20.15
N SER A 484 -15.96 -0.45 19.95
CA SER A 484 -16.27 -1.89 19.96
C SER A 484 -16.69 -2.36 21.35
N GLN A 485 -16.03 -1.88 22.41
CA GLN A 485 -16.41 -2.19 23.79
C GLN A 485 -17.82 -1.67 24.11
N GLN A 486 -18.14 -0.44 23.73
CA GLN A 486 -19.48 0.12 23.91
C GLN A 486 -20.54 -0.72 23.21
N LEU A 487 -20.30 -1.11 21.95
CA LEU A 487 -21.22 -1.93 21.17
C LEU A 487 -21.44 -3.32 21.79
N LEU A 488 -20.40 -3.94 22.34
CA LEU A 488 -20.53 -5.21 23.05
C LEU A 488 -21.34 -5.07 24.35
N LEU A 489 -21.16 -3.98 25.10
CA LEU A 489 -21.93 -3.69 26.32
C LEU A 489 -23.42 -3.46 26.00
N GLU A 490 -23.73 -2.72 24.94
CA GLU A 490 -25.11 -2.47 24.49
C GLU A 490 -25.82 -3.78 24.08
N GLN A 491 -25.09 -4.73 23.49
CA GLN A 491 -25.62 -6.05 23.11
C GLN A 491 -25.79 -7.00 24.31
N ALA A 492 -24.99 -6.83 25.36
CA ALA A 492 -25.08 -7.64 26.58
C ALA A 492 -26.17 -7.15 27.55
N ALA A 493 -26.69 -5.93 27.39
CA ALA A 493 -27.76 -5.40 28.22
C ALA A 493 -29.08 -6.18 27.98
N PRO A 494 -29.73 -6.73 29.03
CA PRO A 494 -31.01 -7.40 28.87
C PRO A 494 -32.07 -6.41 28.38
N ILE A 495 -32.90 -6.84 27.42
CA ILE A 495 -34.08 -6.10 26.94
C ILE A 495 -35.07 -6.01 28.11
N SER A 496 -34.94 -5.00 28.96
CA SER A 496 -35.89 -4.71 30.02
C SER A 496 -36.98 -3.77 29.49
N GLY A 497 -38.18 -4.34 29.28
CA GLY A 497 -39.42 -3.59 29.41
C GLY A 497 -40.26 -3.38 28.15
N THR A 498 -41.03 -4.39 27.76
CA THR A 498 -42.46 -4.16 27.47
C THR A 498 -43.27 -4.94 28.49
N SER A 499 -43.57 -4.31 29.62
CA SER A 499 -44.66 -4.73 30.49
C SER A 499 -45.96 -4.38 29.77
N SER A 500 -46.52 -5.35 29.05
CA SER A 500 -47.89 -5.25 28.58
C SER A 500 -48.81 -5.37 29.79
N HIS A 501 -49.39 -4.25 30.22
CA HIS A 501 -50.61 -4.25 31.01
C HIS A 501 -51.69 -4.98 30.20
N LEU A 502 -51.87 -6.27 30.49
CA LEU A 502 -53.03 -7.06 30.10
C LEU A 502 -54.21 -6.55 30.93
N GLN A 503 -54.90 -5.54 30.40
CA GLN A 503 -56.26 -5.24 30.84
C GLN A 503 -57.18 -6.15 30.05
N MET A 504 -57.69 -7.18 30.73
CA MET A 504 -58.80 -8.00 30.30
C MET A 504 -59.95 -7.12 29.81
N ASN A 505 -60.38 -7.33 28.57
CA ASN A 505 -61.77 -7.14 28.19
C ASN A 505 -62.22 -8.38 27.42
N TYR A 506 -63.07 -9.15 28.08
CA TYR A 506 -64.03 -10.03 27.44
C TYR A 506 -64.94 -9.18 26.57
N ASP A 507 -65.03 -9.46 25.28
CA ASP A 507 -66.33 -9.68 24.67
C ASP A 507 -66.24 -10.41 23.33
N ALA A 508 -67.15 -11.37 23.20
CA ALA A 508 -67.33 -12.23 22.06
C ALA A 508 -67.88 -11.46 20.86
N HIS A 509 -67.43 -11.78 19.64
CA HIS A 509 -68.35 -12.13 18.55
C HIS A 509 -67.59 -12.77 17.38
N VAL A 510 -67.95 -14.02 17.13
CA VAL A 510 -67.75 -14.79 15.90
C VAL A 510 -68.29 -14.00 14.71
N THR A 511 -67.54 -13.92 13.60
CA THR A 511 -68.07 -14.12 12.22
C THR A 511 -66.91 -14.38 11.24
N ILE A 512 -67.01 -15.53 10.60
CA ILE A 512 -66.27 -16.05 9.43
C ILE A 512 -66.52 -15.16 8.21
N PHE A 513 -65.51 -14.87 7.37
CA PHE A 513 -65.68 -14.94 5.91
C PHE A 513 -64.34 -15.08 5.16
N LEU A 514 -64.34 -16.07 4.26
CA LEU A 514 -63.36 -16.41 3.24
C LEU A 514 -63.49 -15.49 2.00
N HIS A 515 -62.42 -15.49 1.20
CA HIS A 515 -62.29 -15.05 -0.21
C HIS A 515 -62.21 -13.54 -0.50
N ALA A 516 -61.13 -13.08 -1.12
CA ALA A 516 -60.77 -13.27 -2.53
C ALA A 516 -59.25 -13.17 -2.73
#